data_AF-A0A968G7D8-F1
#
_entry.id   AF-A0A968G7D8-F1
#
_cell.length_a   1.000
_cell.length_b   1.000
_cell.length_c   1.000
_cell.angle_alpha   90.00
_cell.angle_beta   90.00
_cell.angle_gamma   90.00
#
_symmetry.space_group_name_H-M   'P 1'
#
loop_
_entity.id
_entity.type
_entity.pdbx_description
1 polymer ?
#
loop_
_entity_poly.entity_id
_entity_poly.type
_entity_poly.pdbx_seq_one_letter_code
_entity_poly.pdbx_strand_id
1 'polypeptide(L)' 'MPGIDVLTPCIGEPAAPWRTGMIVLATDHTTERDLARLLPAGEVACYVTRIA' A
#
# COMPACT_ATOMS: atom_id res chain seq x y z
N MET A 1 -20.87 4.53 2.36
CA MET A 1 -19.65 5.07 3.00
C MET A 1 -18.67 5.38 1.89
N PRO A 2 -18.36 6.66 1.59
CA PRO A 2 -17.55 6.98 0.43
C PRO A 2 -16.05 6.85 0.78
N GLY A 3 -15.26 6.32 -0.15
CA GLY A 3 -13.89 6.82 -0.32
C GLY A 3 -12.70 5.89 -0.04
N ILE A 4 -12.85 4.57 0.09
CA ILE A 4 -11.67 3.69 -0.02
C ILE A 4 -11.48 3.35 -1.50
N ASP A 5 -10.80 4.25 -2.21
CA ASP A 5 -10.32 3.99 -3.56
C ASP A 5 -9.05 3.15 -3.45
N VAL A 6 -9.22 1.83 -3.29
CA VAL A 6 -8.09 0.89 -3.40
C VAL A 6 -7.70 0.90 -4.86
N LEU A 7 -6.65 1.68 -5.20
CA LEU A 7 -6.02 1.65 -6.52
C LEU A 7 -5.69 0.18 -6.84
N THR A 8 -6.54 -0.41 -7.66
CA THR A 8 -6.38 -1.77 -8.16
C THR A 8 -5.09 -1.76 -8.97
N PRO A 9 -4.09 -2.60 -8.64
CA PRO A 9 -2.88 -2.66 -9.43
C PRO A 9 -3.29 -3.00 -10.86
N CYS A 10 -2.76 -2.22 -11.80
CA CYS A 10 -2.98 -2.33 -13.23
C CYS A 10 -2.95 -3.82 -13.65
N ILE A 11 -3.97 -4.23 -14.41
CA ILE A 11 -4.07 -5.55 -15.05
C ILE A 11 -2.86 -5.72 -15.97
N GLY A 12 -1.73 -6.24 -15.48
CA GLY A 12 -0.54 -6.44 -16.32
C GLY A 12 0.78 -6.71 -15.61
N GLU A 13 0.97 -6.27 -14.37
CA GLU A 13 2.21 -6.58 -13.61
C GLU A 13 2.03 -7.91 -12.85
N PRO A 14 3.03 -8.81 -12.82
CA PRO A 14 2.93 -10.01 -11.99
C PRO A 14 2.76 -9.56 -10.54
N ALA A 15 1.52 -9.69 -10.05
CA ALA A 15 1.20 -9.28 -8.71
C ALA A 15 2.11 -10.04 -7.75
N ALA A 16 2.79 -9.29 -6.88
CA ALA A 16 3.55 -9.89 -5.79
C ALA A 16 2.69 -10.96 -5.10
N PRO A 17 3.27 -12.12 -4.71
CA PRO A 17 2.54 -13.26 -4.18
C PRO A 17 1.67 -12.88 -2.97
N TRP A 18 2.02 -11.81 -2.25
CA TRP A 18 1.27 -11.29 -1.12
C TRP A 18 0.90 -9.82 -1.32
N ARG A 19 -0.24 -9.41 -0.73
CA ARG A 19 -0.74 -8.02 -0.78
C ARG A 19 -1.10 -7.54 0.61
N THR A 20 -0.74 -6.32 0.95
CA THR A 20 -1.08 -5.67 2.22
C THR A 20 -1.63 -4.27 2.00
N GLY A 21 -2.64 -3.89 2.78
CA GLY A 21 -3.26 -2.56 2.73
C GLY A 21 -2.99 -1.81 4.03
N MET A 22 -2.75 -0.50 3.93
CA MET A 22 -2.48 0.37 5.06
C MET A 22 -3.34 1.64 4.98
N ILE A 23 -3.95 2.00 6.11
CA ILE A 23 -4.60 3.29 6.29
C ILE A 23 -3.69 4.11 7.21
N VAL A 24 -3.20 5.24 6.71
CA VAL A 24 -2.32 6.14 7.48
C VAL A 24 -2.93 7.53 7.60
N LEU A 25 -2.53 8.26 8.64
CA LEU A 25 -2.90 9.67 8.77
C LEU A 25 -2.27 10.50 7.64
N ALA A 26 -2.95 11.55 7.21
CA ALA A 26 -2.46 12.46 6.19
C ALA A 26 -1.14 13.15 6.60
N THR A 27 -0.92 13.29 7.91
CA THR A 27 0.30 13.86 8.50
C THR A 27 1.45 12.85 8.66
N ASP A 28 1.20 11.56 8.41
CA ASP A 28 2.24 10.53 8.51
C ASP A 28 2.95 10.36 7.17
N HIS A 29 4.18 10.86 7.09
CA HIS A 29 5.00 10.83 5.88
C HIS A 29 6.09 9.75 5.90
N THR A 30 6.13 8.89 6.92
CA THR A 30 7.26 7.95 7.15
C THR A 30 6.83 6.49 7.05
N THR A 31 5.65 6.13 7.53
CA THR A 31 5.27 4.71 7.70
C THR A 31 5.26 3.92 6.39
N GLU A 32 4.81 4.52 5.29
CA GLU A 32 4.84 3.88 3.95
C GLU A 32 6.28 3.50 3.54
N ARG A 33 7.22 4.43 3.72
CA ARG A 33 8.63 4.22 3.39
C ARG A 33 9.26 3.17 4.29
N ASP A 34 8.96 3.22 5.58
CA ASP A 34 9.53 2.29 6.56
C ASP A 34 9.00 0.87 6.35
N LEU A 35 7.70 0.73 6.09
CA LEU A 35 7.10 -0.56 5.76
C LEU A 35 7.71 -1.16 4.49
N ALA A 36 7.92 -0.35 3.44
CA ALA A 36 8.57 -0.81 2.21
C ALA A 36 10.00 -1.34 2.42
N ARG A 37 10.71 -0.85 3.46
CA ARG A 37 12.06 -1.34 3.83
C ARG A 37 12.04 -2.63 4.65
N LEU A 38 10.94 -2.88 5.36
CA LEU A 38 10.77 -4.06 6.20
C LEU A 38 10.23 -5.26 5.42
N LEU A 39 9.48 -5.02 4.35
CA LEU A 39 8.88 -6.07 3.54
C LEU A 39 9.88 -6.68 2.54
N PRO A 40 9.81 -8.00 2.31
CA PRO A 40 10.62 -8.65 1.28
C PRO A 40 10.23 -8.12 -0.11
N ALA A 41 11.21 -7.54 -0.80
CA ALA A 41 11.02 -6.91 -2.10
C ALA A 41 10.57 -7.93 -3.16
N GLY A 42 9.54 -7.59 -3.92
CA GLY A 42 8.96 -8.46 -4.95
C GLY A 42 8.04 -9.57 -4.42
N GLU A 43 7.97 -9.77 -3.10
CA GLU A 43 7.08 -10.76 -2.47
C GLU A 43 5.79 -10.15 -1.94
N VAL A 44 5.84 -8.90 -1.46
CA VAL A 44 4.69 -8.19 -0.88
C VAL A 44 4.44 -6.87 -1.59
N ALA A 45 3.24 -6.69 -2.14
CA ALA A 45 2.76 -5.40 -2.64
C ALA A 45 2.01 -4.64 -1.54
N CYS A 46 2.33 -3.35 -1.35
CA CYS A 46 1.71 -2.50 -0.34
C CYS A 46 0.83 -1.41 -1.00
N TYR A 47 -0.38 -1.22 -0.48
CA TYR A 47 -1.33 -0.20 -0.91
C TYR A 47 -1.63 0.73 0.26
N VAL A 48 -1.60 2.04 0.03
CA VAL A 48 -1.79 3.04 1.09
C VAL A 48 -2.97 3.95 0.77
N THR A 49 -3.88 4.08 1.73
CA THR A 49 -4.93 5.09 1.74
C THR A 49 -4.64 6.07 2.88
N ARG A 50 -4.77 7.38 2.61
CA ARG A 50 -4.51 8.44 3.57
C ARG A 50 -5.81 9.05 4.08
N ILE A 51 -5.93 9.26 5.39
CA ILE A 51 -7.10 9.86 6.04
C ILE A 51 -6.72 11.15 6.79
N ALA A 52 -7.58 12.17 6.70
CA ALA A 52 -7.43 13.45 7.39
C ALA A 52 -8.07 13.44 8.78
#